data_AF-A0A5J5C7T5-F1
#
_entry.id   AF-A0A5J5C7T5-F1
#
_cell.length_a   1.000
_cell.length_b   1.000
_cell.length_c   1.000
_cell.angle_alpha   90.00
_cell.angle_beta   90.00
_cell.angle_gamma   90.00
#
_symmetry.space_group_name_H-M   'P 1'
#
loop_
_entity.id
_entity.type
_entity.pdbx_description
1 polymer ?
#
loop_
_entity_poly.entity_id
_entity_poly.type
_entity_poly.pdbx_seq_one_letter_code
_entity_poly.pdbx_strand_id
1 'polypeptide(L)'
;MRFIFYQSTFLKGIPKSFTTVAELIKFVTMVIFTCSGQHSAVNAGQYDYGGWMPNCPISLQLPPPTTKGETSEATMLQTFLTSTQQFREWPPCGYSARSRLT
;
A
#
# COMPACT_ATOMS: atom_id res chain seq x y z
N MET A 1 -2.60 -8.08 28.80
CA MET A 1 -3.41 -9.29 28.57
C MET A 1 -4.08 -9.20 27.21
N ARG A 2 -4.10 -10.32 26.48
CA ARG A 2 -4.84 -10.60 25.22
C ARG A 2 -4.25 -10.09 23.89
N PHE A 3 -3.12 -10.71 23.52
CA PHE A 3 -2.83 -11.08 22.13
C PHE A 3 -3.50 -12.43 21.84
N ILE A 4 -4.78 -12.45 21.45
CA ILE A 4 -5.39 -13.62 20.82
C ILE A 4 -6.50 -13.07 19.92
N PHE A 5 -6.37 -13.15 18.59
CA PHE A 5 -7.46 -13.38 17.62
C PHE A 5 -7.02 -13.24 16.15
N TYR A 6 -5.81 -12.77 15.83
CA TYR A 6 -5.33 -12.64 14.43
C TYR A 6 -4.44 -13.79 13.94
N GLN A 7 -4.73 -15.04 14.29
CA GLN A 7 -3.87 -16.19 13.94
C GLN A 7 -4.58 -17.32 13.20
N SER A 8 -5.87 -17.19 12.88
CA SER A 8 -6.66 -18.32 12.34
C SER A 8 -6.83 -18.33 10.81
N THR A 9 -6.50 -17.26 10.09
CA THR A 9 -6.71 -17.19 8.61
C THR A 9 -5.44 -17.45 7.81
N PHE A 10 -4.27 -17.02 8.30
CA PHE A 10 -2.99 -17.21 7.61
C PHE A 10 -2.53 -18.68 7.58
N LEU A 11 -2.85 -19.46 8.63
CA LEU A 11 -2.38 -20.84 8.76
C LEU A 11 -3.27 -21.88 8.06
N LYS A 12 -4.47 -21.53 7.57
CA LYS A 12 -5.40 -22.52 6.99
C LYS A 12 -4.89 -23.14 5.68
N GLY A 13 -4.03 -22.44 4.95
CA GLY A 13 -3.44 -22.90 3.68
C GLY A 13 -1.98 -23.36 3.78
N ILE A 14 -1.37 -23.29 4.98
CA ILE A 14 0.03 -23.70 5.18
C ILE A 14 0.03 -25.19 5.56
N PRO A 15 0.74 -26.05 4.80
CA PRO A 15 0.84 -27.47 5.15
C PRO A 15 1.51 -27.64 6.51
N LYS A 16 0.89 -28.44 7.40
CA LYS A 16 1.43 -28.75 8.73
C LYS A 16 2.62 -29.71 8.68
N SER A 17 2.68 -30.53 7.63
CA SER A 17 3.75 -31.46 7.35
C SER A 17 3.87 -31.63 5.83
N PHE A 18 5.07 -32.00 5.38
CA PHE A 18 5.33 -32.37 4.00
C PHE A 18 5.48 -33.87 3.93
N THR A 19 4.71 -34.52 3.06
CA THR A 19 4.76 -35.98 2.87
C THR A 19 5.64 -36.37 1.70
N THR A 20 5.84 -35.44 0.75
CA THR A 20 6.67 -35.65 -0.43
C THR A 20 7.70 -34.54 -0.62
N VAL A 21 8.82 -34.86 -1.28
CA VAL A 21 9.84 -33.88 -1.65
C VAL A 21 9.27 -32.83 -2.61
N ALA A 22 8.32 -33.20 -3.47
CA ALA A 22 7.67 -32.27 -4.40
C ALA A 22 6.88 -31.16 -3.67
N GLU A 23 6.19 -31.50 -2.57
CA GLU A 23 5.49 -30.51 -1.75
C GLU A 23 6.46 -29.53 -1.07
N LEU A 24 7.59 -30.05 -0.57
CA LEU A 24 8.64 -29.22 0.03
C LEU A 24 9.26 -28.26 -1.00
N ILE A 25 9.62 -28.77 -2.19
CA ILE A 25 10.16 -27.94 -3.27
C ILE A 25 9.17 -26.83 -3.61
N LYS A 26 7.89 -27.16 -3.82
CA LYS A 26 6.85 -26.17 -4.11
C LYS A 26 6.78 -25.09 -3.03
N PHE A 27 6.78 -25.48 -1.75
CA PHE A 27 6.70 -24.54 -0.65
C PHE A 27 7.92 -23.61 -0.58
N VAL A 28 9.13 -24.15 -0.70
CA VAL A 28 10.38 -23.36 -0.68
C VAL A 28 10.43 -22.41 -1.88
N THR A 29 10.07 -22.87 -3.07
CA THR A 29 9.99 -22.01 -4.27
C THR A 29 9.00 -20.87 -4.07
N MET A 30 7.83 -21.13 -3.47
CA MET A 30 6.88 -20.08 -3.13
C MET A 30 7.48 -19.04 -2.19
N VAL A 31 8.17 -19.45 -1.13
CA VAL A 31 8.82 -18.52 -0.18
C VAL A 31 9.88 -17.66 -0.88
N ILE A 32 10.76 -18.28 -1.67
CA ILE A 32 11.81 -17.57 -2.41
C ILE A 32 11.17 -16.57 -3.38
N PHE A 33 10.15 -16.98 -4.13
CA PHE A 33 9.45 -16.11 -5.08
C PHE A 33 8.75 -14.94 -4.37
N THR A 34 8.06 -15.18 -3.25
CA THR A 34 7.36 -14.14 -2.49
C THR A 34 8.33 -13.06 -1.99
N CYS A 35 9.47 -13.45 -1.41
CA CYS A 35 10.46 -12.52 -0.87
C CYS A 35 11.28 -11.80 -1.95
N SER A 36 11.31 -12.30 -3.18
CA SER A 36 12.12 -11.73 -4.27
C SER A 36 11.25 -11.17 -5.40
N GLY A 37 10.78 -12.04 -6.30
CA GLY A 37 10.02 -11.69 -7.50
C GLY A 37 8.75 -10.92 -7.16
N GLN A 38 7.92 -11.45 -6.26
CA GLN A 38 6.68 -10.77 -5.87
C GLN A 38 6.96 -9.46 -5.13
N HIS A 39 7.87 -9.45 -4.15
CA HIS A 39 8.23 -8.22 -3.43
C HIS A 39 8.69 -7.12 -4.40
N SER A 40 9.56 -7.46 -5.35
CA SER A 40 10.04 -6.51 -6.36
C SER A 40 8.91 -6.01 -7.26
N ALA A 41 8.02 -6.92 -7.69
CA ALA A 41 6.89 -6.58 -8.55
C ALA A 41 5.90 -5.60 -7.91
N VAL A 42 5.67 -5.67 -6.59
CA VAL A 42 4.73 -4.78 -5.88
C VAL A 42 5.40 -3.56 -5.23
N ASN A 43 6.73 -3.51 -5.20
CA ASN A 43 7.49 -2.43 -4.57
C ASN A 43 8.13 -1.49 -5.60
N ALA A 44 8.80 -2.03 -6.61
CA ALA A 44 9.61 -1.23 -7.53
C ALA A 44 8.80 -0.13 -8.25
N GLY A 45 7.53 -0.39 -8.58
CA GLY A 45 6.67 0.57 -9.27
C GLY A 45 5.96 1.58 -8.36
N GLN A 46 6.13 1.53 -7.04
CA GLN A 46 5.36 2.40 -6.14
C GLN A 46 5.62 3.89 -6.40
N TYR A 47 6.86 4.28 -6.70
CA TYR A 47 7.17 5.66 -7.04
C TYR A 47 6.75 6.02 -8.47
N ASP A 48 6.91 5.11 -9.42
CA ASP A 48 6.56 5.35 -10.82
C ASP A 48 5.06 5.62 -11.00
N TYR A 49 4.21 4.90 -10.27
CA TYR A 49 2.75 5.09 -10.32
C TYR A 49 2.20 5.97 -9.19
N GLY A 50 2.79 5.92 -7.99
CA GLY A 50 2.33 6.65 -6.81
C GLY A 50 3.00 8.00 -6.57
N GLY A 51 4.09 8.30 -7.27
CA GLY A 51 4.79 9.58 -7.16
C GLY A 51 3.96 10.76 -7.68
N TRP A 52 3.06 10.52 -8.64
CA TRP A 52 2.02 11.48 -9.02
C TRP A 52 0.75 11.25 -8.19
N MET A 53 0.60 12.02 -7.12
CA MET A 53 -0.43 11.81 -6.10
C MET A 53 -1.87 11.65 -6.63
N PRO A 54 -2.37 12.45 -7.59
CA PRO A 54 -3.72 12.28 -8.12
C PRO A 54 -3.99 10.89 -8.74
N ASN A 55 -2.95 10.15 -9.15
CA ASN A 55 -3.08 8.80 -9.71
C ASN A 55 -3.26 7.71 -8.64
N CYS A 56 -2.73 7.91 -7.43
CA CYS A 56 -2.83 6.93 -6.35
C CYS A 56 -2.97 7.62 -4.98
N PRO A 57 -4.14 8.22 -4.68
CA PRO A 57 -4.37 8.84 -3.39
C PRO A 57 -4.42 7.80 -2.27
N ILE A 58 -3.57 7.96 -1.26
CA ILE A 58 -3.54 7.11 -0.06
C ILE A 58 -4.82 7.31 0.79
N SER A 59 -5.42 8.49 0.72
CA SER A 59 -6.63 8.86 1.46
C SER A 59 -7.41 9.96 0.75
N LEU A 60 -8.73 10.00 0.99
CA LEU A 60 -9.64 11.03 0.49
C LEU A 60 -10.30 11.72 1.69
N GLN A 61 -10.35 13.05 1.66
CA GLN A 61 -10.84 13.88 2.77
C GLN A 61 -12.36 14.10 2.74
N LEU A 62 -13.00 13.84 1.60
CA LEU A 62 -14.44 13.97 1.39
C LEU A 62 -15.05 12.61 1.01
N PRO A 63 -16.32 12.38 1.35
CA PRO A 63 -17.01 11.15 0.96
C PRO A 63 -17.17 11.07 -0.57
N PRO A 64 -17.36 9.85 -1.12
CA PRO A 64 -17.67 9.68 -2.52
C PRO A 64 -18.94 10.47 -2.91
N PRO A 65 -18.95 11.16 -4.07
CA PRO A 65 -20.13 11.88 -4.54
C PRO A 65 -21.29 10.91 -4.83
N THR A 66 -22.50 11.29 -4.41
CA THR A 66 -23.70 10.45 -4.54
C THR A 66 -24.47 10.65 -5.84
N THR A 67 -24.25 11.79 -6.52
CA THR A 67 -24.93 12.17 -7.74
C THR A 67 -23.90 12.48 -8.84
N LYS A 68 -24.18 12.05 -10.07
CA LYS A 68 -23.29 12.31 -11.21
C LYS A 68 -23.46 13.75 -11.71
N GLY A 69 -22.37 14.39 -12.11
CA GLY A 69 -22.38 15.72 -12.77
C GLY A 69 -22.32 16.92 -11.82
N GLU A 70 -22.34 16.71 -10.51
CA GLU A 70 -22.26 17.79 -9.50
C GLU A 70 -20.83 18.11 -9.05
N THR A 71 -19.85 17.30 -9.45
CA THR A 71 -18.45 17.47 -9.03
C THR A 71 -17.76 18.59 -9.82
N SER A 72 -17.17 19.55 -9.10
CA SER A 72 -16.32 20.59 -9.67
C SER A 72 -14.83 20.29 -9.44
N GLU A 73 -13.94 20.95 -10.18
CA GLU A 73 -12.49 20.86 -9.95
C GLU A 73 -12.11 21.26 -8.51
N ALA A 74 -12.75 22.29 -7.97
CA ALA A 74 -12.53 22.72 -6.59
C ALA A 74 -12.90 21.63 -5.57
N THR A 75 -14.01 20.93 -5.79
CA THR A 75 -14.43 19.80 -4.95
C THR A 75 -13.44 18.63 -5.05
N MET A 76 -12.89 18.37 -6.24
CA MET A 76 -11.86 17.35 -6.46
C MET A 76 -10.58 17.67 -5.67
N LEU A 77 -10.07 18.90 -5.78
CA LEU A 77 -8.87 19.35 -5.07
C LEU A 77 -9.04 19.35 -3.55
N GLN A 78 -10.25 19.64 -3.04
CA GLN A 78 -10.59 19.51 -1.62
C GLN A 78 -10.68 18.05 -1.15
N THR A 79 -11.00 17.13 -2.06
CA THR A 79 -11.09 15.69 -1.75
C THR A 79 -9.70 15.07 -1.61
N PHE A 80 -8.72 15.53 -2.41
CA PHE A 80 -7.34 15.05 -2.31
C PHE A 80 -6.65 15.49 -1.01
N LEU A 81 -5.55 14.84 -0.68
CA LEU A 81 -4.69 15.28 0.42
C LEU A 81 -4.10 16.66 0.09
N THR A 82 -4.02 17.52 1.11
CA THR A 82 -3.27 18.77 0.99
C THR A 82 -1.78 18.46 0.76
N SER A 83 -1.06 19.38 0.13
CA SER A 83 0.37 19.19 -0.18
C SER A 83 1.20 18.80 1.06
N THR A 84 0.87 19.36 2.22
CA THR A 84 1.55 19.04 3.50
C THR A 84 1.30 17.61 3.97
N GLN A 85 0.13 17.06 3.72
CA GLN A 85 -0.18 15.67 4.02
C GLN A 85 0.48 14.74 3.00
N GLN A 86 0.48 15.10 1.72
CA GLN A 86 1.19 14.35 0.68
C GLN A 86 2.69 14.22 0.98
N PHE A 87 3.36 15.31 1.36
CA PHE A 87 4.80 15.28 1.69
C PHE A 87 5.14 14.45 2.94
N ARG A 88 4.19 14.27 3.86
CA ARG A 88 4.37 13.37 5.01
C ARG A 88 4.43 11.92 4.56
N GLU A 89 3.55 11.54 3.64
CA GLU A 89 3.44 10.17 3.15
C GLU A 89 4.55 9.82 2.17
N TRP A 90 4.93 10.76 1.30
CA TRP A 90 6.02 10.63 0.35
C TRP A 90 7.09 11.67 0.62
N PRO A 91 7.94 11.48 1.65
CA PRO A 91 9.05 12.37 1.86
C PRO A 91 9.95 12.30 0.61
N PRO A 92 10.31 13.44 -0.01
CA PRO A 92 11.37 13.43 -1.01
C PRO A 92 12.59 12.80 -0.35
N CYS A 93 13.18 11.80 -1.02
CA CYS A 93 14.43 11.21 -0.57
C CYS A 93 15.46 12.35 -0.44
N GLY A 94 15.63 12.89 0.77
CA GLY A 94 16.59 13.96 1.07
C GLY A 94 16.09 15.40 1.29
N TYR A 95 14.80 15.71 1.48
CA TYR A 95 14.43 17.08 1.90
C TYR A 95 13.54 17.15 3.14
N SER A 96 14.17 17.55 4.26
CA SER A 96 13.53 18.16 5.42
C SER A 96 12.83 19.46 4.99
N ALA A 97 11.56 19.35 4.57
CA ALA A 97 10.70 20.49 4.28
C ALA A 97 10.04 21.06 5.57
N ARG A 98 10.80 21.16 6.66
CA ARG A 98 10.41 21.88 7.88
C ARG A 98 11.32 23.09 8.09
N SER A 99 11.38 23.99 7.12
CA SER A 99 12.01 25.31 7.29
C SER A 99 11.55 26.34 6.25
N ARG A 100 10.25 26.47 5.97
CA ARG A 100 9.71 27.70 5.38
C ARG A 100 8.19 27.74 5.41
N LEU A 101 7.62 28.13 6.56
CA LEU A 101 6.38 28.90 6.68
C LEU A 101 6.41 29.54 8.08
N THR A 102 7.10 30.68 8.18
CA THR A 102 6.59 31.82 8.94
C THR A 102 5.41 32.41 8.18
#